data_AF-A0AAV2IJ79-F1
#
_entry.id   AF-A0AAV2IJ79-F1
#
_cell.length_a   1.000
_cell.length_b   1.000
_cell.length_c   1.000
_cell.angle_alpha   90.00
_cell.angle_beta   90.00
_cell.angle_gamma   90.00
#
_symmetry.space_group_name_H-M   'P 1'
#
loop_
_entity.id
_entity.type
_entity.pdbx_description
1 polymer ?
#
loop_
_entity_poly.entity_id
_entity_poly.type
_entity_poly.pdbx_seq_one_letter_code
_entity_poly.pdbx_strand_id
1 'polypeptide(L)'
;NNPPTLSLKNEDLNAFDQWVVNERVQNTLEVLTQDDDGDSVYLEILDKPTGVFVKNKSIIYTADSSLPMKLGLRAKDSKGAYSPIVYVYIAVCTSCNGHGRCTNTTRDIEYFNGYFQIFKCSCYPAYTGADCELELDACASKPCSVGQECTDLTAAQQGNNLTGYLCGNCPDGYNRSNATENCFDIDECTNKNNGCQHNCTNTIGSYQCSCRDGYRLDLSDRKTCNDINECEEQTARCQHKCKNTEGSYNCSCFEGYLLKSNGYNCEL
;
A
#
# COMPACT_ATOMS: atom_id res chain seq x y z
N ASN A 1 -0.83 58.82 -9.40
CA ASN A 1 -0.82 57.88 -8.28
C ASN A 1 -1.64 56.68 -8.67
N ASN A 2 -1.02 55.82 -9.47
CA ASN A 2 -1.52 54.47 -9.59
C ASN A 2 -1.18 53.72 -8.29
N PRO A 3 -2.11 52.93 -7.72
CA PRO A 3 -1.79 52.16 -6.53
C PRO A 3 -0.73 51.11 -6.86
N PRO A 4 0.24 50.84 -5.95
CA PRO A 4 1.25 49.83 -6.18
C PRO A 4 0.59 48.45 -6.30
N THR A 5 1.14 47.59 -7.16
CA THR A 5 0.67 46.21 -7.30
C THR A 5 1.45 45.34 -6.32
N LEU A 6 0.74 44.61 -5.46
CA LEU A 6 1.34 43.66 -4.54
C LEU A 6 1.11 42.25 -5.06
N SER A 7 2.20 41.55 -5.37
CA SER A 7 2.17 40.17 -5.82
C SER A 7 3.20 39.37 -5.03
N LEU A 8 2.87 38.14 -4.67
CA LEU A 8 3.87 37.20 -4.18
C LEU A 8 4.74 36.79 -5.38
N LYS A 9 6.06 36.68 -5.18
CA LYS A 9 6.97 36.24 -6.26
C LYS A 9 6.58 34.83 -6.66
N ASN A 10 6.10 34.62 -7.88
CA ASN A 10 6.04 33.25 -8.41
C ASN A 10 5.99 33.20 -9.93
N GLU A 11 7.14 33.24 -10.57
CA GLU A 11 7.37 32.46 -11.80
C GLU A 11 8.50 31.42 -11.63
N ASP A 12 9.28 31.45 -10.54
CA ASP A 12 10.31 30.45 -10.24
C ASP A 12 10.41 30.19 -8.72
N LEU A 13 9.51 29.37 -8.18
CA LEU A 13 9.75 28.63 -6.93
C LEU A 13 10.84 27.55 -7.09
N ASN A 14 11.46 27.48 -8.26
CA ASN A 14 12.65 26.70 -8.50
C ASN A 14 13.88 27.62 -8.53
N ALA A 15 14.90 27.19 -7.81
CA ALA A 15 16.31 27.51 -8.03
C ALA A 15 16.90 28.66 -7.18
N PHE A 16 17.71 28.21 -6.21
CA PHE A 16 18.83 28.91 -5.56
C PHE A 16 18.50 30.04 -4.60
N ASP A 17 18.22 29.66 -3.35
CA ASP A 17 19.09 30.06 -2.24
C ASP A 17 19.00 29.03 -1.10
N GLN A 18 20.16 28.67 -0.54
CA GLN A 18 20.30 27.66 0.50
C GLN A 18 19.82 28.23 1.84
N TRP A 19 18.63 27.82 2.28
CA TRP A 19 18.17 28.14 3.63
C TRP A 19 18.75 27.13 4.63
N VAL A 20 19.63 27.60 5.52
CA VAL A 20 20.11 26.82 6.66
C VAL A 20 19.05 26.86 7.75
N VAL A 21 18.32 25.76 7.88
CA VAL A 21 17.37 25.49 8.96
C VAL A 21 18.18 25.22 10.23
N ASN A 22 18.20 26.17 11.16
CA ASN A 22 18.61 25.90 12.53
C ASN A 22 17.38 25.82 13.42
N GLU A 23 17.31 24.76 14.21
CA GLU A 23 16.30 24.59 15.25
C GLU A 23 16.28 25.83 16.14
N ARG A 24 15.14 26.54 16.13
CA ARG A 24 14.78 27.78 16.86
C ARG A 24 14.75 29.09 16.02
N VAL A 25 13.52 29.39 15.57
CA VAL A 25 12.70 30.63 15.74
C VAL A 25 12.48 31.68 14.63
N GLN A 26 13.11 31.67 13.44
CA GLN A 26 12.80 32.72 12.43
C GLN A 26 12.74 32.22 10.98
N ASN A 27 11.58 32.41 10.33
CA ASN A 27 11.33 32.10 8.92
C ASN A 27 11.11 33.39 8.12
N THR A 28 11.47 33.42 6.83
CA THR A 28 11.40 34.62 5.98
C THR A 28 10.54 34.37 4.73
N LEU A 29 9.54 35.21 4.48
CA LEU A 29 8.73 35.23 3.25
C LEU A 29 9.07 36.47 2.42
N GLU A 30 9.48 36.31 1.16
CA GLU A 30 9.75 37.43 0.26
C GLU A 30 8.48 37.91 -0.45
N VAL A 31 8.29 39.23 -0.51
CA VAL A 31 7.13 39.84 -1.18
C VAL A 31 7.62 40.76 -2.29
N LEU A 32 7.09 40.60 -3.50
CA LEU A 32 7.35 41.55 -4.58
C LEU A 32 6.38 42.71 -4.50
N THR A 33 6.94 43.90 -4.71
CA THR A 33 6.18 45.14 -4.82
C THR A 33 6.66 45.81 -6.10
N GLN A 34 5.73 46.02 -7.03
CA GLN A 34 5.99 46.72 -8.28
C GLN A 34 5.11 47.97 -8.29
N ASP A 35 5.76 49.11 -8.50
CA ASP A 35 5.10 50.38 -8.71
C ASP A 35 5.46 50.89 -10.10
N ASP A 36 4.45 51.08 -10.94
CA ASP A 36 4.61 51.51 -12.33
C ASP A 36 5.14 52.95 -12.44
N ASP A 37 5.03 53.73 -11.35
CA ASP A 37 5.45 55.12 -11.25
C ASP A 37 6.89 55.28 -10.69
N GLY A 38 7.54 54.19 -10.26
CA GLY A 38 8.93 54.16 -9.76
C GLY A 38 9.15 54.67 -8.34
N ASP A 39 8.08 54.85 -7.55
CA ASP A 39 8.16 55.29 -6.16
C ASP A 39 8.63 54.16 -5.22
N SER A 40 9.13 54.56 -4.05
CA SER A 40 9.47 53.63 -2.98
C SER A 40 8.21 53.02 -2.36
N VAL A 41 8.11 51.69 -2.37
CA VAL A 41 6.99 50.94 -1.81
C VAL A 41 7.35 50.33 -0.44
N TYR A 42 6.44 50.48 0.52
CA TYR A 42 6.53 49.94 1.87
C TYR A 42 5.48 48.84 2.09
N LEU A 43 5.83 47.77 2.79
CA LEU A 43 4.91 46.69 3.16
C LEU A 43 4.33 46.93 4.55
N GLU A 44 3.01 46.78 4.67
CA GLU A 44 2.27 46.89 5.92
C GLU A 44 1.52 45.59 6.22
N ILE A 45 1.60 45.15 7.49
CA ILE A 45 0.86 43.98 8.01
C ILE A 45 -0.32 44.52 8.82
N LEU A 46 -1.55 44.18 8.43
CA LEU A 46 -2.76 44.71 9.07
C LEU A 46 -3.01 44.10 10.46
N ASP A 47 -2.97 42.76 10.54
CA ASP A 47 -3.26 42.00 11.76
C ASP A 47 -1.98 41.35 12.28
N LYS A 48 -0.98 42.15 12.64
CA LYS A 48 0.38 41.69 13.01
C LYS A 48 0.35 40.71 14.19
N PRO A 49 0.48 39.39 13.96
CA PRO A 49 0.49 38.41 15.04
C PRO A 49 1.81 38.50 15.82
N THR A 50 1.80 38.04 17.06
CA THR A 50 3.02 38.01 17.89
C THR A 50 4.11 37.19 17.19
N GLY A 51 5.32 37.74 17.09
CA GLY A 51 6.45 37.07 16.43
C GLY A 51 6.59 37.35 14.93
N VAL A 52 5.74 38.20 14.33
CA VAL A 52 5.84 38.59 12.91
C VAL A 52 6.37 40.01 12.76
N PHE A 53 7.36 40.24 11.90
CA PHE A 53 7.92 41.57 11.62
C PHE A 53 8.49 41.67 10.20
N VAL A 54 8.46 42.87 9.62
CA VAL A 54 8.97 43.13 8.27
C VAL A 54 10.41 43.62 8.36
N LYS A 55 11.32 43.05 7.56
CA LYS A 55 12.70 43.51 7.40
C LYS A 55 13.10 43.42 5.94
N ASN A 56 13.58 44.51 5.35
CA ASN A 56 14.10 44.56 3.97
C ASN A 56 13.18 43.93 2.91
N LYS A 57 11.88 44.27 2.92
CA LYS A 57 10.84 43.71 2.02
C LYS A 57 10.52 42.22 2.23
N SER A 58 11.03 41.61 3.29
CA SER A 58 10.70 40.25 3.68
C SER A 58 9.96 40.22 5.02
N ILE A 59 9.04 39.27 5.17
CA ILE A 59 8.28 39.05 6.41
C ILE A 59 9.00 37.96 7.20
N ILE A 60 9.53 38.32 8.36
CA ILE A 60 10.09 37.39 9.32
C ILE A 60 8.98 36.98 10.29
N TYR A 61 8.78 35.67 10.48
CA TYR A 61 7.78 35.16 11.41
C TYR A 61 8.32 34.03 12.29
N THR A 62 7.79 34.00 13.51
CA THR A 62 7.85 32.87 14.42
C THR A 62 6.46 32.27 14.50
N ALA A 63 6.32 30.98 14.29
CA ALA A 63 5.07 30.30 14.53
C ALA A 63 5.29 29.20 15.58
N ASP A 64 4.40 29.21 16.57
CA ASP A 64 4.44 28.42 17.80
C ASP A 64 3.23 27.49 17.92
N SER A 65 2.34 27.49 16.92
CA SER A 65 1.15 26.66 16.86
C SER A 65 0.97 26.01 15.48
N SER A 66 0.29 24.87 15.46
CA SER A 66 -0.12 24.16 14.24
C SER A 66 -1.35 24.79 13.56
N LEU A 67 -1.98 25.78 14.21
CA LEU A 67 -3.10 26.51 13.64
C LEU A 67 -2.59 27.52 12.58
N PRO A 68 -3.25 27.61 11.41
CA PRO A 68 -2.88 28.58 10.39
C PRO A 68 -2.96 30.02 10.91
N MET A 69 -1.85 30.73 10.86
CA MET A 69 -1.76 32.15 11.16
C MET A 69 -2.16 32.96 9.92
N LYS A 70 -3.16 33.83 10.04
CA LYS A 70 -3.61 34.72 8.96
C LYS A 70 -2.82 36.03 8.96
N LEU A 71 -2.22 36.37 7.82
CA LEU A 71 -1.48 37.61 7.58
C LEU A 71 -2.15 38.42 6.47
N GLY A 72 -2.67 39.60 6.80
CA GLY A 72 -3.12 40.58 5.80
C GLY A 72 -1.97 41.50 5.39
N LEU A 73 -1.61 41.49 4.11
CA LEU A 73 -0.53 42.29 3.54
C LEU A 73 -1.07 43.36 2.60
N ARG A 74 -0.55 44.58 2.69
CA ARG A 74 -0.78 45.63 1.69
C ARG A 74 0.50 46.42 1.44
N ALA A 75 0.65 46.91 0.21
CA ALA A 75 1.69 47.86 -0.15
C ALA A 75 1.17 49.29 0.02
N LYS A 76 2.08 50.19 0.43
CA LYS A 76 1.86 51.64 0.49
C LYS A 76 2.97 52.34 -0.30
N ASP A 77 2.60 53.24 -1.21
CA ASP A 77 3.57 54.08 -1.92
C ASP A 77 4.03 55.27 -1.05
N SER A 78 5.06 55.99 -1.51
CA SER A 78 5.59 57.19 -0.84
C SER A 78 4.61 58.38 -0.81
N LYS A 79 3.56 58.33 -1.64
CA LYS A 79 2.53 59.37 -1.82
C LYS A 79 1.22 59.05 -1.09
N GLY A 80 1.15 57.92 -0.38
CA GLY A 80 0.04 57.51 0.45
C GLY A 80 -1.03 56.62 -0.21
N ALA A 81 -0.86 56.15 -1.45
CA ALA A 81 -1.78 55.18 -2.07
C ALA A 81 -1.50 53.75 -1.59
N TYR A 82 -2.56 52.92 -1.56
CA TYR A 82 -2.52 51.55 -1.05
C TYR A 82 -2.87 50.54 -2.14
N SER A 83 -2.22 49.37 -2.11
CA SER A 83 -2.63 48.20 -2.89
C SER A 83 -3.89 47.54 -2.31
N PRO A 84 -4.57 46.67 -3.08
CA PRO A 84 -5.47 45.67 -2.51
C PRO A 84 -4.76 44.80 -1.46
N ILE A 85 -5.54 44.28 -0.51
CA ILE A 85 -5.03 43.43 0.57
C ILE A 85 -4.87 42.01 0.05
N VAL A 86 -3.70 41.42 0.25
CA VAL A 86 -3.43 39.99 0.02
C VAL A 86 -3.41 39.28 1.36
N TYR A 87 -4.24 38.24 1.51
CA TYR A 87 -4.23 37.39 2.68
C TYR A 87 -3.33 36.18 2.45
N VAL A 88 -2.34 36.01 3.31
CA VAL A 88 -1.45 34.85 3.35
C VAL A 88 -1.73 34.12 4.65
N TYR A 89 -2.03 32.84 4.56
CA TYR A 89 -2.19 31.99 5.73
C TYR A 89 -0.95 31.10 5.81
N ILE A 90 -0.28 31.13 6.96
CA ILE A 90 0.95 30.39 7.21
C ILE A 90 0.71 29.41 8.35
N ALA A 91 0.87 28.12 8.07
CA ALA A 91 0.95 27.08 9.09
C ALA A 91 2.38 26.55 9.18
N VAL A 92 2.86 26.30 10.40
CA VAL A 92 4.10 25.54 10.65
C VAL A 92 3.77 24.28 11.42
N CYS A 93 4.67 23.31 11.38
CA CYS A 93 4.65 22.21 12.32
C CYS A 93 5.26 22.67 13.66
N THR A 94 4.71 22.18 14.77
CA THR A 94 5.18 22.49 16.13
C THR A 94 6.19 21.44 16.57
N SER A 95 5.68 20.30 17.06
CA SER A 95 6.43 19.12 17.51
C SER A 95 5.88 17.83 16.91
N CYS A 96 4.86 17.88 16.04
CA CYS A 96 4.19 16.69 15.51
C CYS A 96 3.70 15.76 16.63
N ASN A 97 3.19 16.34 17.71
CA ASN A 97 2.85 15.68 18.99
C ASN A 97 3.96 14.80 19.59
N GLY A 98 5.23 15.01 19.19
CA GLY A 98 6.36 14.14 19.57
C GLY A 98 6.43 12.83 18.76
N HIS A 99 5.51 12.65 17.82
CA HIS A 99 5.29 11.44 17.02
C HIS A 99 5.70 11.61 15.56
N GLY A 100 6.49 12.64 15.26
CA GLY A 100 6.99 12.87 13.91
C GLY A 100 8.10 13.90 13.90
N ARG A 101 8.58 14.19 12.69
CA ARG A 101 9.57 15.24 12.45
C ARG A 101 9.00 16.30 11.53
N CYS A 102 9.25 17.55 11.90
CA CYS A 102 9.06 18.71 11.04
C CYS A 102 9.94 18.61 9.80
N THR A 103 9.32 18.52 8.62
CA THR A 103 10.02 18.54 7.33
C THR A 103 9.67 19.80 6.58
N ASN A 104 10.68 20.44 5.99
CA ASN A 104 10.51 21.61 5.15
C ASN A 104 9.92 21.16 3.80
N THR A 105 8.82 21.77 3.37
CA THR A 105 8.23 21.56 2.05
C THR A 105 8.92 22.45 1.03
N THR A 106 10.25 22.34 0.90
CA THR A 106 11.05 23.20 0.00
C THR A 106 10.74 23.03 -1.48
N ARG A 107 10.05 21.95 -1.87
CA ARG A 107 9.72 21.68 -3.28
C ARG A 107 8.32 22.12 -3.69
N ASP A 108 7.39 22.20 -2.76
CA ASP A 108 5.99 22.46 -3.06
C ASP A 108 5.40 23.27 -1.90
N ILE A 109 5.44 24.60 -2.01
CA ILE A 109 4.50 25.41 -1.24
C ILE A 109 3.13 25.12 -1.84
N GLU A 110 2.45 24.09 -1.34
CA GLU A 110 1.13 23.72 -1.84
C GLU A 110 0.10 24.74 -1.35
N TYR A 111 -0.66 25.28 -2.30
CA TYR A 111 -1.86 26.04 -1.99
C TYR A 111 -2.97 25.06 -1.66
N PHE A 112 -3.19 24.80 -0.38
CA PHE A 112 -4.20 23.85 0.10
C PHE A 112 -5.27 24.59 0.89
N ASN A 113 -6.54 24.42 0.54
CA ASN A 113 -7.69 25.04 1.22
C ASN A 113 -7.56 26.57 1.46
N GLY A 114 -6.87 27.29 0.57
CA GLY A 114 -6.74 28.75 0.64
C GLY A 114 -5.51 29.27 1.38
N TYR A 115 -4.57 28.40 1.78
CA TYR A 115 -3.37 28.78 2.55
C TYR A 115 -2.08 28.16 2.03
N PHE A 116 -0.94 28.78 2.38
CA PHE A 116 0.39 28.31 2.03
C PHE A 116 0.97 27.51 3.21
N GLN A 117 1.27 26.23 2.99
CA GLN A 117 1.91 25.38 3.98
C GLN A 117 3.42 25.30 3.73
N ILE A 118 4.21 25.74 4.72
CA ILE A 118 5.68 25.88 4.59
C ILE A 118 6.42 24.73 5.30
N PHE A 119 5.77 24.11 6.29
CA PHE A 119 6.26 22.91 6.96
C PHE A 119 5.12 21.93 7.15
N LYS A 120 5.44 20.64 7.02
CA LYS A 120 4.52 19.54 7.34
C LYS A 120 5.18 18.53 8.25
N CYS A 121 4.35 17.88 9.05
CA CYS A 121 4.78 16.74 9.84
C CYS A 121 4.98 15.53 8.94
N SER A 122 6.19 14.96 9.00
CA SER A 122 6.44 13.60 8.56
C SER A 122 6.28 12.71 9.78
N CYS A 123 5.14 12.03 9.88
CA CYS A 123 4.86 11.16 11.01
C CYS A 123 5.81 9.97 11.08
N TYR A 124 6.17 9.58 12.29
CA TYR A 124 6.76 8.28 12.52
C TYR A 124 5.74 7.19 12.18
N PRO A 125 6.20 5.95 11.91
CA PRO A 125 5.29 4.85 11.63
C PRO A 125 4.30 4.66 12.80
N ALA A 126 3.11 4.12 12.50
CA ALA A 126 1.93 4.09 13.38
C ALA A 126 1.26 5.43 13.73
N TYR A 127 1.67 6.55 13.13
CA TYR A 127 0.93 7.80 13.27
C TYR A 127 0.50 8.40 11.94
N THR A 128 -0.63 9.09 11.98
CA THR A 128 -1.21 9.83 10.86
C THR A 128 -1.88 11.11 11.36
N GLY A 129 -2.45 11.90 10.45
CA GLY A 129 -2.96 13.23 10.74
C GLY A 129 -1.99 14.35 10.35
N ALA A 130 -2.45 15.59 10.47
CA ALA A 130 -1.66 16.76 10.05
C ALA A 130 -0.51 17.07 11.05
N ASP A 131 -0.67 16.64 12.30
CA ASP A 131 0.25 16.85 13.41
C ASP A 131 0.62 15.52 14.10
N CYS A 132 0.43 14.38 13.41
CA CYS A 132 0.71 13.02 13.91
C CYS A 132 -0.03 12.65 15.21
N GLU A 133 -1.26 13.17 15.33
CA GLU A 133 -2.12 13.04 16.49
C GLU A 133 -3.01 11.79 16.47
N LEU A 134 -3.13 11.14 15.30
CA LEU A 134 -3.95 9.95 15.12
C LEU A 134 -3.08 8.71 15.03
N GLU A 135 -3.56 7.59 15.55
CA GLU A 135 -2.96 6.29 15.31
C GLU A 135 -3.25 5.85 13.86
N LEU A 136 -2.21 5.38 13.18
CA LEU A 136 -2.32 4.84 11.83
C LEU A 136 -2.58 3.33 11.94
N ASP A 137 -3.77 2.90 11.49
CA ASP A 137 -4.02 1.49 11.19
C ASP A 137 -3.22 1.11 9.93
N ALA A 138 -2.02 0.60 10.16
CA ALA A 138 -1.11 0.24 9.08
C ALA A 138 -1.56 -1.06 8.37
N CYS A 139 -2.46 -1.83 8.98
CA CYS A 139 -3.03 -3.05 8.40
C CYS A 139 -4.22 -2.78 7.46
N ALA A 140 -4.82 -1.59 7.48
CA ALA A 140 -5.94 -1.23 6.62
C ALA A 140 -5.66 -1.41 5.11
N SER A 141 -4.41 -1.19 4.69
CA SER A 141 -3.97 -1.37 3.30
C SER A 141 -3.67 -2.83 2.91
N LYS A 142 -3.79 -3.77 3.86
CA LYS A 142 -3.41 -5.18 3.73
C LYS A 142 -1.98 -5.36 3.21
N PRO A 143 -0.97 -4.83 3.93
CA PRO A 143 0.40 -4.81 3.45
C PRO A 143 1.12 -6.18 3.51
N CYS A 144 0.58 -7.14 4.25
CA CYS A 144 1.16 -8.48 4.39
C CYS A 144 0.82 -9.39 3.19
N SER A 145 1.63 -10.43 2.98
CA SER A 145 1.36 -11.43 1.93
C SER A 145 0.05 -12.17 2.17
N VAL A 146 -0.49 -12.77 1.11
CA VAL A 146 -1.75 -13.51 1.15
C VAL A 146 -1.73 -14.56 2.26
N GLY A 147 -2.74 -14.51 3.12
CA GLY A 147 -2.95 -15.43 4.24
C GLY A 147 -2.15 -15.10 5.51
N GLN A 148 -1.19 -14.17 5.48
CA GLN A 148 -0.54 -13.71 6.70
C GLN A 148 -1.48 -12.85 7.53
N GLU A 149 -1.45 -13.05 8.85
CA GLU A 149 -2.10 -12.13 9.78
C GLU A 149 -1.27 -10.85 9.93
N CYS A 150 -1.93 -9.70 9.79
CA CYS A 150 -1.33 -8.40 10.02
C CYS A 150 -1.66 -7.95 11.44
N THR A 151 -0.64 -7.59 12.22
CA THR A 151 -0.79 -6.98 13.54
C THR A 151 -0.43 -5.51 13.43
N ASP A 152 -1.40 -4.65 13.68
CA ASP A 152 -1.18 -3.21 13.77
C ASP A 152 -0.38 -2.90 15.04
N LEU A 153 0.72 -2.16 14.90
CA LEU A 153 1.63 -1.89 16.01
C LEU A 153 1.42 -0.47 16.51
N THR A 154 1.19 -0.31 17.80
CA THR A 154 1.30 1.02 18.43
C THR A 154 2.75 1.49 18.37
N ALA A 155 2.97 2.79 18.47
CA ALA A 155 4.32 3.34 18.50
C ALA A 155 5.18 2.85 19.67
N ALA A 156 4.56 2.48 20.79
CA ALA A 156 5.26 1.87 21.92
C ALA A 156 5.75 0.44 21.62
N GLN A 157 5.08 -0.25 20.68
CA GLN A 157 5.43 -1.62 20.25
C GLN A 157 6.41 -1.62 19.07
N GLN A 158 6.52 -0.50 18.36
CA GLN A 158 7.50 -0.32 17.30
C GLN A 158 8.88 -0.09 17.89
N GLY A 159 9.69 -1.14 17.88
CA GLY A 159 11.14 -1.02 18.05
C GLY A 159 11.79 -0.29 16.86
N ASN A 160 13.05 -0.61 16.57
CA ASN A 160 13.82 0.08 15.52
C ASN A 160 13.38 -0.22 14.06
N ASN A 161 12.37 -1.07 13.83
CA ASN A 161 11.94 -1.49 12.49
C ASN A 161 10.62 -0.80 12.12
N LEU A 162 10.75 0.27 11.34
CA LEU A 162 9.85 1.42 11.22
C LEU A 162 8.69 1.23 10.20
N THR A 163 7.81 0.24 10.34
CA THR A 163 6.80 -0.05 9.31
C THR A 163 5.34 0.28 9.65
N GLY A 164 4.94 0.43 10.92
CA GLY A 164 3.51 0.55 11.26
C GLY A 164 2.90 -0.74 11.78
N TYR A 165 3.34 -1.88 11.26
CA TYR A 165 2.70 -3.18 11.40
C TYR A 165 3.72 -4.32 11.44
N LEU A 166 3.29 -5.49 11.91
CA LEU A 166 4.03 -6.74 11.83
C LEU A 166 3.22 -7.79 11.06
N CYS A 167 3.84 -8.43 10.07
CA CYS A 167 3.26 -9.60 9.43
C CYS A 167 3.62 -10.87 10.20
N GLY A 168 2.62 -11.71 10.44
CA GLY A 168 2.78 -13.02 11.05
C GLY A 168 3.57 -14.00 10.19
N ASN A 169 3.67 -15.24 10.67
CA ASN A 169 4.31 -16.31 9.92
C ASN A 169 3.53 -16.63 8.63
N CYS A 170 4.21 -17.25 7.67
CA CYS A 170 3.51 -17.79 6.50
C CYS A 170 2.49 -18.84 6.94
N PRO A 171 1.30 -18.88 6.31
CA PRO A 171 0.33 -19.94 6.54
C PRO A 171 0.90 -21.32 6.22
N ASP A 172 0.23 -22.36 6.75
CA ASP A 172 0.51 -23.74 6.35
C ASP A 172 0.40 -23.88 4.82
N GLY A 173 1.32 -24.65 4.22
CA GLY A 173 1.44 -24.78 2.76
C GLY A 173 2.28 -23.69 2.09
N TYR A 174 2.87 -22.75 2.83
CA TYR A 174 3.72 -21.69 2.30
C TYR A 174 5.08 -21.61 3.00
N ASN A 175 6.12 -21.25 2.23
CA ASN A 175 7.45 -20.96 2.74
C ASN A 175 7.76 -19.46 2.64
N ARG A 176 8.57 -18.95 3.58
CA ARG A 176 9.02 -17.55 3.58
C ARG A 176 10.23 -17.37 2.67
N SER A 177 10.17 -16.40 1.77
CA SER A 177 11.32 -15.99 0.97
C SER A 177 12.26 -15.10 1.80
N ASN A 178 13.52 -15.51 1.93
CA ASN A 178 14.56 -14.71 2.60
C ASN A 178 14.84 -13.36 1.91
N ALA A 179 14.43 -13.18 0.65
CA ALA A 179 14.75 -12.01 -0.15
C ALA A 179 13.66 -10.93 -0.13
N THR A 180 12.39 -11.30 0.08
CA THR A 180 11.25 -10.38 -0.09
C THR A 180 10.26 -10.40 1.07
N GLU A 181 10.54 -11.20 2.12
CA GLU A 181 9.61 -11.54 3.20
C GLU A 181 8.25 -12.12 2.77
N ASN A 182 8.05 -12.33 1.46
CA ASN A 182 6.81 -12.86 0.91
C ASN A 182 6.69 -14.36 1.13
N CYS A 183 5.44 -14.80 1.28
CA CYS A 183 5.10 -16.21 1.34
C CYS A 183 4.89 -16.75 -0.08
N PHE A 184 5.56 -17.86 -0.40
CA PHE A 184 5.37 -18.57 -1.65
C PHE A 184 4.87 -19.98 -1.39
N ASP A 185 4.06 -20.46 -2.31
CA ASP A 185 3.43 -21.77 -2.25
C ASP A 185 4.47 -22.90 -2.19
N ILE A 186 4.27 -23.87 -1.31
CA ILE A 186 5.10 -25.06 -1.23
C ILE A 186 4.52 -26.08 -2.21
N ASP A 187 5.30 -26.46 -3.22
CA ASP A 187 4.91 -27.59 -4.07
C ASP A 187 5.11 -28.91 -3.31
N GLU A 188 4.07 -29.39 -2.62
CA GLU A 188 4.18 -30.60 -1.82
C GLU A 188 4.33 -31.87 -2.66
N CYS A 189 3.97 -31.81 -3.95
CA CYS A 189 4.10 -32.95 -4.87
C CYS A 189 5.56 -33.27 -5.20
N THR A 190 6.47 -32.31 -5.06
CA THR A 190 7.92 -32.51 -5.31
C THR A 190 8.55 -33.55 -4.39
N ASN A 191 8.03 -33.72 -3.17
CA ASN A 191 8.59 -34.66 -2.20
C ASN A 191 7.72 -35.93 -2.12
N LYS A 192 8.20 -37.02 -2.75
CA LYS A 192 7.56 -38.34 -2.72
C LYS A 192 6.05 -38.31 -3.07
N ASN A 193 5.65 -37.47 -4.03
CA ASN A 193 4.27 -37.34 -4.48
C ASN A 193 3.28 -36.98 -3.34
N ASN A 194 3.80 -36.41 -2.25
CA ASN A 194 3.14 -36.23 -0.95
C ASN A 194 2.34 -37.44 -0.44
N GLY A 195 2.75 -38.66 -0.81
CA GLY A 195 2.05 -39.90 -0.46
C GLY A 195 0.76 -40.17 -1.24
N CYS A 196 0.44 -39.41 -2.30
CA CYS A 196 -0.61 -39.79 -3.25
C CYS A 196 -0.21 -41.12 -3.93
N GLN A 197 -1.14 -42.08 -4.01
CA GLN A 197 -0.87 -43.38 -4.65
C GLN A 197 -0.60 -43.24 -6.15
N HIS A 198 -1.36 -42.39 -6.84
CA HIS A 198 -1.25 -42.18 -8.28
C HIS A 198 -0.71 -40.78 -8.62
N ASN A 199 -1.59 -39.80 -8.79
CA ASN A 199 -1.21 -38.47 -9.26
C ASN A 199 -1.35 -37.46 -8.13
N CYS A 200 -0.35 -36.58 -7.98
CA CYS A 200 -0.42 -35.40 -7.13
C CYS A 200 -0.49 -34.15 -8.02
N THR A 201 -1.32 -33.19 -7.63
CA THR A 201 -1.39 -31.87 -8.28
C THR A 201 -1.24 -30.81 -7.21
N ASN A 202 -0.21 -29.99 -7.35
CA ASN A 202 0.02 -28.86 -6.46
C ASN A 202 -1.06 -27.79 -6.69
N THR A 203 -1.50 -27.16 -5.61
CA THR A 203 -2.52 -26.11 -5.61
C THR A 203 -2.08 -24.97 -4.70
N ILE A 204 -2.65 -23.78 -4.85
CA ILE A 204 -2.23 -22.64 -4.01
C ILE A 204 -2.60 -22.91 -2.54
N GLY A 205 -1.58 -23.08 -1.69
CA GLY A 205 -1.66 -23.37 -0.26
C GLY A 205 -1.91 -24.84 0.10
N SER A 206 -1.90 -25.75 -0.88
CA SER A 206 -2.14 -27.18 -0.63
C SER A 206 -1.83 -28.06 -1.83
N TYR A 207 -2.26 -29.32 -1.80
CA TYR A 207 -2.19 -30.24 -2.92
C TYR A 207 -3.44 -31.12 -2.94
N GLN A 208 -3.69 -31.74 -4.09
CA GLN A 208 -4.74 -32.75 -4.24
C GLN A 208 -4.21 -34.00 -4.92
N CYS A 209 -4.65 -35.16 -4.43
CA CYS A 209 -4.41 -36.43 -5.08
C CYS A 209 -5.53 -36.77 -6.05
N SER A 210 -5.19 -37.40 -7.16
CA SER A 210 -6.15 -37.98 -8.11
C SER A 210 -5.74 -39.37 -8.55
N CYS A 211 -6.72 -40.17 -8.94
CA CYS A 211 -6.52 -41.53 -9.40
C CYS A 211 -6.52 -41.60 -10.93
N ARG A 212 -5.78 -42.56 -11.47
CA ARG A 212 -5.82 -42.93 -12.88
C ARG A 212 -7.18 -43.54 -13.22
N ASP A 213 -7.51 -43.57 -14.51
CA ASP A 213 -8.73 -44.23 -15.02
C ASP A 213 -8.82 -45.68 -14.52
N GLY A 214 -10.04 -46.13 -14.19
CA GLY A 214 -10.29 -47.44 -13.59
C GLY A 214 -10.16 -47.47 -12.05
N TYR A 215 -9.82 -46.35 -11.41
CA TYR A 215 -9.71 -46.26 -9.95
C TYR A 215 -10.50 -45.09 -9.38
N ARG A 216 -10.97 -45.23 -8.14
CA ARG A 216 -11.59 -44.16 -7.35
C ARG A 216 -10.72 -43.76 -6.16
N LEU A 217 -10.70 -42.46 -5.85
CA LEU A 217 -10.00 -41.96 -4.67
C LEU A 217 -10.74 -42.38 -3.40
N ASP A 218 -10.01 -42.95 -2.45
CA ASP A 218 -10.52 -43.23 -1.13
C ASP A 218 -10.73 -41.92 -0.36
N LEU A 219 -11.97 -41.66 0.05
CA LEU A 219 -12.32 -40.41 0.75
C LEU A 219 -11.88 -40.39 2.21
N SER A 220 -11.48 -41.53 2.78
CA SER A 220 -11.04 -41.62 4.17
C SER A 220 -9.65 -40.99 4.38
N ASP A 221 -8.71 -41.25 3.45
CA ASP A 221 -7.36 -40.70 3.48
C ASP A 221 -7.09 -39.67 2.36
N ARG A 222 -7.92 -39.65 1.31
CA ARG A 222 -7.78 -38.80 0.11
C ARG A 222 -6.44 -38.99 -0.61
N LYS A 223 -5.83 -40.17 -0.50
CA LYS A 223 -4.51 -40.51 -1.08
C LYS A 223 -4.51 -41.86 -1.78
N THR A 224 -5.26 -42.83 -1.24
CA THR A 224 -5.34 -44.18 -1.77
C THR A 224 -6.30 -44.26 -2.95
N CYS A 225 -5.95 -45.05 -3.95
CA CYS A 225 -6.73 -45.30 -5.15
C CYS A 225 -7.20 -46.74 -5.14
N ASN A 226 -8.50 -46.92 -4.95
CA ASN A 226 -9.15 -48.21 -4.95
C ASN A 226 -9.62 -48.55 -6.36
N ASP A 227 -9.34 -49.78 -6.79
CA ASP A 227 -9.83 -50.32 -8.05
C ASP A 227 -11.36 -50.23 -8.14
N ILE A 228 -11.86 -49.81 -9.30
CA ILE A 228 -13.30 -49.81 -9.58
C ILE A 228 -13.64 -51.18 -10.14
N ASN A 229 -14.45 -51.96 -9.42
CA ASN A 229 -14.89 -53.26 -9.92
C ASN A 229 -16.07 -53.08 -10.87
N GLU A 230 -15.80 -52.98 -12.17
CA GLU A 230 -16.84 -52.69 -13.16
C GLU A 230 -17.83 -53.85 -13.33
N CYS A 231 -17.44 -55.07 -12.92
CA CYS A 231 -18.31 -56.24 -12.92
C CYS A 231 -19.34 -56.19 -11.78
N GLU A 232 -18.93 -55.75 -10.58
CA GLU A 232 -19.82 -55.61 -9.42
C GLU A 232 -20.70 -54.36 -9.54
N GLU A 233 -20.14 -53.27 -10.04
CA GLU A 233 -20.85 -52.00 -10.25
C GLU A 233 -21.73 -52.00 -11.51
N GLN A 234 -21.70 -53.08 -12.29
CA GLN A 234 -22.49 -53.27 -13.52
C GLN A 234 -22.25 -52.17 -14.57
N THR A 235 -21.04 -51.62 -14.61
CA THR A 235 -20.59 -50.64 -15.60
C THR A 235 -19.80 -51.28 -16.74
N ALA A 236 -19.39 -52.54 -16.58
CA ALA A 236 -18.72 -53.32 -17.61
C ALA A 236 -19.60 -53.55 -18.84
N ARG A 237 -19.03 -53.40 -20.04
CA ARG A 237 -19.74 -53.55 -21.32
C ARG A 237 -19.81 -54.99 -21.83
N CYS A 238 -19.41 -55.98 -21.02
CA CYS A 238 -19.31 -57.37 -21.44
C CYS A 238 -20.68 -57.96 -21.80
N GLN A 239 -20.77 -58.63 -22.96
CA GLN A 239 -22.00 -59.30 -23.38
C GLN A 239 -22.31 -60.55 -22.54
N HIS A 240 -21.28 -61.33 -22.15
CA HIS A 240 -21.45 -62.59 -21.43
C HIS A 240 -20.81 -62.53 -20.04
N LYS A 241 -19.53 -62.92 -19.91
CA LYS A 241 -18.84 -62.98 -18.61
C LYS A 241 -17.93 -61.78 -18.44
N CYS A 242 -17.97 -61.17 -17.26
CA CYS A 242 -17.06 -60.13 -16.83
C CYS A 242 -16.10 -60.69 -15.77
N LYS A 243 -14.82 -60.33 -15.86
CA LYS A 243 -13.82 -60.58 -14.83
C LYS A 243 -13.08 -59.29 -14.52
N ASN A 244 -13.20 -58.83 -13.27
CA ASN A 244 -12.52 -57.65 -12.81
C ASN A 244 -10.99 -57.85 -12.82
N THR A 245 -10.25 -56.79 -13.11
CA THR A 245 -8.79 -56.74 -13.08
C THR A 245 -8.34 -55.41 -12.50
N GLU A 246 -7.07 -55.29 -12.12
CA GLU A 246 -6.60 -54.01 -11.57
C GLU A 246 -6.59 -52.91 -12.64
N GLY A 247 -7.38 -51.86 -12.42
CA GLY A 247 -7.56 -50.70 -13.29
C GLY A 247 -8.45 -50.93 -14.52
N SER A 248 -9.08 -52.10 -14.65
CA SER A 248 -9.95 -52.44 -15.80
C SER A 248 -10.71 -53.75 -15.61
N TYR A 249 -11.33 -54.26 -16.66
CA TYR A 249 -11.97 -55.57 -16.67
C TYR A 249 -11.75 -56.30 -18.00
N ASN A 250 -11.86 -57.63 -17.95
CA ASN A 250 -11.82 -58.48 -19.13
C ASN A 250 -13.16 -59.16 -19.38
N CYS A 251 -13.60 -59.15 -20.63
CA CYS A 251 -14.79 -59.88 -21.07
C CYS A 251 -14.41 -61.25 -21.64
N SER A 252 -15.25 -62.25 -21.39
CA SER A 252 -15.13 -63.58 -22.01
C SER A 252 -16.50 -64.14 -22.40
N CYS A 253 -16.51 -65.06 -23.35
CA CYS A 253 -17.73 -65.63 -23.89
C CYS A 253 -18.07 -66.98 -23.26
N PHE A 254 -19.34 -67.37 -23.36
CA PHE A 254 -19.75 -68.75 -23.05
C PHE A 254 -19.13 -69.73 -24.06
N GLU A 255 -19.11 -71.01 -23.69
CA GLU A 255 -18.57 -72.07 -24.55
C GLU A 255 -19.29 -72.08 -25.91
N GLY A 256 -18.53 -72.24 -26.99
CA GLY A 256 -19.05 -72.18 -28.36
C GLY A 256 -19.17 -70.78 -28.97
N TYR A 257 -18.72 -69.73 -28.26
CA TYR A 257 -18.67 -68.35 -28.78
C TYR A 257 -17.25 -67.78 -28.74
N LEU A 258 -16.91 -66.96 -29.74
CA LEU A 258 -15.65 -66.23 -29.83
C LEU A 258 -15.83 -64.75 -29.50
N LEU A 259 -14.83 -64.16 -28.83
CA LEU A 259 -14.82 -62.73 -28.49
C LEU A 259 -14.49 -61.91 -29.75
N LYS A 260 -15.32 -60.93 -30.06
CA LYS A 260 -15.13 -60.03 -31.20
C LYS A 260 -13.91 -59.12 -30.99
N SER A 261 -13.43 -58.53 -32.08
CA SER A 261 -12.31 -57.55 -32.07
C SER A 261 -12.55 -56.32 -31.21
N ASN A 262 -13.82 -56.00 -30.89
CA ASN A 262 -14.15 -54.91 -29.99
C ASN A 262 -13.88 -55.23 -28.51
N GLY A 263 -13.61 -56.49 -28.16
CA GLY A 263 -13.20 -56.91 -26.82
C GLY A 263 -14.33 -57.08 -25.81
N TYR A 264 -15.60 -56.89 -26.19
CA TYR A 264 -16.75 -56.99 -25.27
C TYR A 264 -17.94 -57.78 -25.80
N ASN A 265 -18.09 -57.95 -27.12
CA ASN A 265 -19.17 -58.74 -27.73
C ASN A 265 -18.71 -60.15 -28.12
N CYS A 266 -19.68 -61.07 -28.22
CA CYS A 266 -19.48 -62.48 -28.56
C CYS A 266 -20.24 -62.85 -29.85
N GLU A 267 -19.65 -63.72 -30.67
CA GLU A 267 -20.30 -64.35 -31.84
C GLU A 267 -20.08 -65.86 -31.86
N LEU A 268 -20.97 -66.56 -32.57
CA LEU A 268 -20.90 -68.00 -32.83
C LEU A 268 -19.85 -68.32 -33.89
#